data_AF-A0AAV1F5T0-F1
#
_entry.id   AF-A0AAV1F5T0-F1
#
_cell.length_a   1.000
_cell.length_b   1.000
_cell.length_c   1.000
_cell.angle_alpha   90.00
_cell.angle_beta   90.00
_cell.angle_gamma   90.00
#
_symmetry.space_group_name_H-M   'P 1'
#
loop_
_entity.id
_entity.type
_entity.pdbx_description
1 polymer ?
#
loop_
_entity_poly.entity_id
_entity_poly.type
_entity_poly.pdbx_seq_one_letter_code
_entity_poly.pdbx_strand_id
1 'polypeptide(L)'
;MKTEKAKILSNTTATIEGRDYKPSVNSKLLKKAASMLVAENEEKKREKERVVNESYPPLKLSGLSVQELQDLCKDLHQKIDVVDEARYDMEVKVGRNEKEIQSLNAKIYELKGARRPSLKRVKKTTDDMLGACTDNSKLMKPDFKVNLKTVKKEEEKREEVTDWRKNVEALSGMEGRKKLFNAGQ
;
A
#
# COMPACT_ATOMS: atom_id res chain seq x y z
N MET A 1 -21.67 41.98 12.11
CA MET A 1 -20.96 40.84 12.74
C MET A 1 -21.33 39.45 12.22
N LYS A 2 -22.56 39.18 11.74
CA LYS A 2 -22.93 37.86 11.17
C LYS A 2 -22.44 37.65 9.72
N THR A 3 -22.12 38.72 9.00
CA THR A 3 -21.67 38.71 7.60
C THR A 3 -20.16 38.53 7.45
N GLU A 4 -19.36 39.04 8.40
CA GLU A 4 -17.90 38.84 8.45
C GLU A 4 -17.53 37.38 8.73
N LYS A 5 -18.21 36.73 9.69
CA LYS A 5 -17.98 35.32 10.05
C LYS A 5 -18.29 34.36 8.91
N ALA A 6 -19.27 34.67 8.06
CA ALA A 6 -19.62 33.86 6.89
C ALA A 6 -18.54 33.93 5.79
N LYS A 7 -17.94 35.12 5.56
CA LYS A 7 -16.83 35.30 4.60
C LYS A 7 -15.54 34.62 5.04
N ILE A 8 -15.25 34.57 6.34
CA ILE A 8 -14.07 33.88 6.88
C ILE A 8 -14.23 32.35 6.77
N LEU A 9 -15.44 31.83 6.95
CA LEU A 9 -15.75 30.41 6.77
C LEU A 9 -15.69 29.99 5.30
N SER A 10 -16.19 30.81 4.36
CA SER A 10 -16.10 30.53 2.91
C SER A 10 -14.66 30.52 2.40
N ASN A 11 -13.80 31.43 2.91
CA ASN A 11 -12.39 31.50 2.52
C ASN A 11 -11.56 30.35 3.12
N THR A 12 -11.98 29.80 4.27
CA THR A 12 -11.34 28.63 4.88
C THR A 12 -11.74 27.34 4.15
N THR A 13 -12.98 27.23 3.66
CA THR A 13 -13.41 26.10 2.81
C THR A 13 -12.79 26.16 1.41
N ALA A 14 -12.63 27.35 0.84
CA ALA A 14 -11.97 27.53 -0.47
C ALA A 14 -10.47 27.20 -0.48
N THR A 15 -9.81 27.16 0.69
CA THR A 15 -8.38 26.77 0.80
C THR A 15 -8.20 25.25 0.95
N ILE A 16 -9.27 24.48 1.15
CA ILE A 16 -9.22 23.03 1.31
C ILE A 16 -9.52 22.30 -0.02
N GLU A 17 -10.27 22.91 -0.94
CA GLU A 17 -10.58 22.35 -2.27
C GLU A 17 -9.42 22.43 -3.29
N GLY A 18 -8.29 23.04 -2.90
CA GLY A 18 -7.09 23.16 -3.76
C GLY A 18 -6.09 22.00 -3.66
N ARG A 19 -6.40 20.90 -2.94
CA ARG A 19 -5.44 19.79 -2.72
C ARG A 19 -5.83 18.44 -3.28
N ASP A 20 -6.85 18.36 -4.13
CA ASP A 20 -7.30 17.08 -4.70
C ASP A 20 -6.59 16.66 -5.99
N TYR A 21 -5.64 17.46 -6.50
CA TYR A 21 -4.84 17.12 -7.69
C TYR A 21 -3.35 16.83 -7.42
N LYS A 22 -3.00 16.42 -6.20
CA LYS A 22 -1.65 15.92 -5.85
C LYS A 22 -1.54 14.64 -4.99
N PRO A 23 -2.53 13.72 -4.91
CA PRO A 23 -2.27 12.35 -4.43
C PRO A 23 -1.88 11.35 -5.53
N SER A 24 -2.00 11.72 -6.82
CA SER A 24 -1.99 10.76 -7.94
C SER A 24 -0.60 10.23 -8.31
N VAL A 25 0.45 11.06 -8.36
CA VAL A 25 1.76 10.65 -8.89
C VAL A 25 2.66 10.08 -7.81
N ASN A 26 2.84 10.77 -6.68
CA ASN A 26 3.68 10.30 -5.57
C ASN A 26 3.21 8.94 -5.02
N SER A 27 1.90 8.72 -4.91
CA SER A 27 1.35 7.42 -4.48
C SER A 27 1.66 6.31 -5.50
N LYS A 28 1.55 6.60 -6.81
CA LYS A 28 1.92 5.65 -7.87
C LYS A 28 3.42 5.34 -7.87
N LEU A 29 4.28 6.34 -7.66
CA LEU A 29 5.72 6.12 -7.51
C LEU A 29 6.04 5.25 -6.31
N LEU A 30 5.46 5.52 -5.13
CA LEU A 30 5.68 4.72 -3.94
C LEU A 30 5.21 3.27 -4.12
N LYS A 31 4.04 3.06 -4.74
CA LYS A 31 3.56 1.72 -5.07
C LYS A 31 4.51 0.98 -6.02
N LYS A 32 5.01 1.66 -7.05
CA LYS A 32 5.98 1.09 -7.98
C LYS A 32 7.32 0.78 -7.29
N ALA A 33 7.84 1.70 -6.49
CA ALA A 33 9.08 1.52 -5.74
C ALA A 33 8.98 0.33 -4.75
N ALA A 34 7.86 0.20 -4.04
CA ALA A 34 7.61 -0.95 -3.17
C ALA A 34 7.60 -2.27 -3.95
N SER A 35 6.93 -2.30 -5.11
CA SER A 35 6.94 -3.47 -5.99
C SER A 35 8.34 -3.81 -6.51
N MET A 36 9.14 -2.80 -6.87
CA MET A 36 10.52 -2.99 -7.33
C MET A 36 11.42 -3.51 -6.21
N LEU A 37 11.25 -3.01 -4.98
CA LEU A 37 12.00 -3.46 -3.81
C LEU A 37 11.73 -4.94 -3.48
N VAL A 38 10.47 -5.39 -3.61
CA VAL A 38 10.11 -6.80 -3.44
C VAL A 38 10.80 -7.66 -4.50
N ALA A 39 10.69 -7.25 -5.78
CA ALA A 39 11.32 -7.98 -6.89
C ALA A 39 12.85 -8.06 -6.74
N GLU A 40 13.50 -6.96 -6.35
CA GLU A 40 14.95 -6.92 -6.09
C GLU A 40 15.33 -7.86 -4.93
N ASN A 41 14.54 -7.91 -3.86
CA ASN A 41 14.81 -8.79 -2.73
C ASN A 41 14.67 -10.28 -3.09
N GLU A 42 13.69 -10.62 -3.92
CA GLU A 42 13.53 -11.97 -4.46
C GLU A 42 14.69 -12.35 -5.38
N GLU A 43 15.15 -11.43 -6.23
CA GLU A 43 16.32 -11.63 -7.09
C GLU A 43 17.60 -11.84 -6.26
N LYS A 44 17.84 -11.00 -5.24
CA LYS A 44 18.96 -11.18 -4.30
C LYS A 44 18.92 -12.53 -3.59
N LYS A 45 17.73 -13.01 -3.22
CA LYS A 45 17.57 -14.34 -2.60
C LYS A 45 17.92 -15.46 -3.59
N ARG A 46 17.40 -15.41 -4.81
CA ARG A 46 17.72 -16.39 -5.87
C ARG A 46 19.20 -16.40 -6.20
N GLU A 47 19.81 -15.23 -6.31
CA GLU A 47 21.23 -15.09 -6.60
C GLU A 47 22.09 -15.67 -5.47
N LYS A 48 21.72 -15.40 -4.21
CA LYS A 48 22.38 -16.01 -3.05
C LYS A 48 22.30 -17.54 -3.11
N GLU A 49 21.14 -18.10 -3.39
CA GLU A 49 20.95 -19.55 -3.53
C GLU A 49 21.80 -20.13 -4.68
N ARG A 50 21.84 -19.44 -5.83
CA ARG A 50 22.66 -19.81 -6.98
C ARG A 50 24.14 -19.85 -6.64
N VAL A 51 24.67 -18.77 -6.07
CA VAL A 51 26.10 -18.65 -5.71
C VAL A 51 26.50 -19.68 -4.67
N VAL A 52 25.65 -19.91 -3.66
CA VAL A 52 25.93 -20.92 -2.61
C VAL A 52 25.94 -22.32 -3.21
N ASN A 53 24.99 -22.66 -4.08
CA ASN A 53 24.92 -23.98 -4.70
C ASN A 53 26.05 -24.23 -5.71
N GLU A 54 26.52 -23.19 -6.40
CA GLU A 54 27.70 -23.25 -7.28
C GLU A 54 29.00 -23.41 -6.49
N SER A 55 29.16 -22.65 -5.40
CA SER A 55 30.38 -22.66 -4.58
C SER A 55 30.49 -23.89 -3.68
N TYR A 56 29.34 -24.37 -3.18
CA TYR A 56 29.24 -25.45 -2.20
C TYR A 56 28.11 -26.41 -2.60
N PRO A 57 28.33 -27.22 -3.65
CA PRO A 57 27.33 -28.19 -4.08
C PRO A 57 27.06 -29.24 -2.98
N PRO A 58 25.85 -29.83 -2.92
CA PRO A 58 25.53 -30.86 -1.95
C PRO A 58 26.53 -32.03 -1.98
N LEU A 59 27.01 -32.42 -0.80
CA LEU A 59 27.98 -33.51 -0.66
C LEU A 59 27.38 -34.85 -1.05
N LYS A 60 28.07 -35.57 -1.95
CA LYS A 60 27.73 -36.94 -2.33
C LYS A 60 28.71 -37.89 -1.63
N LEU A 61 28.25 -38.50 -0.54
CA LEU A 61 29.08 -39.39 0.27
C LEU A 61 28.95 -40.87 -0.12
N SER A 62 27.92 -41.22 -0.90
CA SER A 62 27.66 -42.59 -1.33
C SER A 62 28.72 -43.06 -2.33
N GLY A 63 29.31 -44.23 -2.07
CA GLY A 63 30.28 -44.87 -2.96
C GLY A 63 31.74 -44.44 -2.75
N LEU A 64 32.01 -43.54 -1.78
CA LEU A 64 33.38 -43.19 -1.40
C LEU A 64 34.00 -44.28 -0.51
N SER A 65 35.27 -44.59 -0.76
CA SER A 65 36.09 -45.39 0.13
C SER A 65 36.42 -44.63 1.42
N VAL A 66 36.89 -45.35 2.45
CA VAL A 66 37.30 -44.76 3.73
C VAL A 66 38.42 -43.72 3.54
N GLN A 67 39.37 -43.99 2.64
CA GLN A 67 40.47 -43.08 2.36
C GLN A 67 39.98 -41.78 1.71
N GLU A 68 39.14 -41.88 0.67
CA GLU A 68 38.56 -40.72 0.00
C GLU A 68 37.71 -39.87 0.95
N LEU A 69 36.99 -40.51 1.88
CA LEU A 69 36.22 -39.79 2.90
C LEU A 69 37.13 -39.05 3.88
N GLN A 70 38.24 -39.67 4.31
CA GLN A 70 39.21 -39.01 5.19
C GLN A 70 39.88 -37.80 4.51
N ASP A 71 40.22 -37.92 3.23
CA ASP A 71 40.84 -36.83 2.47
C ASP A 71 39.84 -35.70 2.20
N LEU A 72 38.58 -36.02 1.88
CA LEU A 72 37.50 -35.03 1.80
C LEU A 72 37.31 -34.27 3.13
N CYS A 73 37.37 -34.96 4.27
CA CYS A 73 37.26 -34.32 5.58
C CYS A 73 38.41 -33.33 5.85
N LYS A 74 39.65 -33.67 5.48
CA LYS A 74 40.80 -32.77 5.60
C LYS A 74 40.65 -31.54 4.69
N ASP A 75 40.24 -31.76 3.44
CA ASP A 75 40.02 -30.70 2.46
C ASP A 75 38.93 -29.73 2.91
N LEU A 76 37.81 -30.25 3.43
CA LEU A 76 36.72 -29.42 3.96
C LEU A 76 37.18 -28.63 5.19
N HIS A 77 37.97 -29.23 6.07
CA HIS A 77 38.51 -28.53 7.23
C HIS A 77 39.40 -27.34 6.81
N GLN A 78 40.32 -27.55 5.87
CA GLN A 78 41.16 -26.47 5.35
C GLN A 78 40.32 -25.37 4.66
N LYS A 79 39.29 -25.75 3.90
CA LYS A 79 38.39 -24.77 3.26
C LYS A 79 37.62 -23.93 4.27
N ILE A 80 37.23 -24.51 5.41
CA ILE A 80 36.55 -23.76 6.48
C ILE A 80 37.44 -22.63 7.00
N ASP A 81 38.72 -22.91 7.25
CA ASP A 81 39.65 -21.89 7.75
C ASP A 81 39.79 -20.71 6.78
N VAL A 82 39.98 -21.01 5.48
CA VAL A 82 40.08 -19.98 4.44
C VAL A 82 38.80 -19.16 4.31
N VAL A 83 37.64 -19.81 4.35
CA VAL A 83 36.33 -19.13 4.23
C VAL A 83 36.04 -18.28 5.47
N ASP A 84 36.42 -18.73 6.66
CA ASP A 84 36.21 -17.96 7.89
C ASP A 84 37.11 -16.72 7.93
N GLU A 85 38.37 -16.82 7.47
CA GLU A 85 39.25 -15.67 7.30
C GLU A 85 38.64 -14.64 6.35
N ALA A 86 38.18 -15.08 5.17
CA ALA A 86 37.52 -14.19 4.20
C ALA A 86 36.22 -13.57 4.76
N ARG A 87 35.45 -14.33 5.56
CA ARG A 87 34.26 -13.85 6.26
C ARG A 87 34.62 -12.77 7.27
N TYR A 88 35.66 -12.97 8.07
CA TYR A 88 36.15 -12.02 9.05
C TYR A 88 36.58 -10.70 8.39
N ASP A 89 37.36 -10.76 7.31
CA ASP A 89 37.78 -9.58 6.55
C ASP A 89 36.60 -8.77 6.02
N MET A 90 35.57 -9.46 5.52
CA MET A 90 34.35 -8.83 5.03
C MET A 90 33.54 -8.20 6.17
N GLU A 91 33.42 -8.87 7.31
CA GLU A 91 32.75 -8.35 8.51
C GLU A 91 33.43 -7.08 9.02
N VAL A 92 34.76 -7.05 9.06
CA VAL A 92 35.53 -5.86 9.46
C VAL A 92 35.28 -4.70 8.49
N LYS A 93 35.23 -4.95 7.18
CA LYS A 93 34.92 -3.91 6.18
C LYS A 93 33.50 -3.37 6.35
N VAL A 94 32.51 -4.23 6.55
CA VAL A 94 31.12 -3.82 6.82
C VAL A 94 31.04 -3.00 8.10
N GLY A 95 31.69 -3.43 9.18
CA GLY A 95 31.71 -2.70 10.45
C GLY A 95 32.38 -1.32 10.36
N ARG A 96 33.39 -1.14 9.49
CA ARG A 96 33.95 0.19 9.19
C ARG A 96 32.92 1.09 8.51
N ASN A 97 32.24 0.57 7.50
CA ASN A 97 31.21 1.31 6.76
C ASN A 97 30.03 1.69 7.67
N GLU A 98 29.60 0.81 8.57
CA GLU A 98 28.54 1.10 9.54
C GLU A 98 28.92 2.25 10.49
N LYS A 99 30.15 2.24 11.01
CA LYS A 99 30.67 3.33 11.85
C LYS A 99 30.73 4.66 11.09
N GLU A 100 31.16 4.62 9.84
CA GLU A 100 31.17 5.82 8.98
C GLU A 100 29.76 6.35 8.74
N ILE A 101 28.80 5.48 8.37
CA ILE A 101 27.39 5.85 8.19
C ILE A 101 26.82 6.44 9.49
N GLN A 102 27.13 5.86 10.65
CA GLN A 102 26.69 6.38 11.94
C GLN A 102 27.26 7.78 12.20
N SER A 103 28.55 7.99 11.96
CA SER A 103 29.21 9.29 12.09
C SER A 103 28.60 10.34 11.16
N LEU A 104 28.37 9.99 9.89
CA LEU A 104 27.74 10.86 8.91
C LEU A 104 26.30 11.20 9.30
N ASN A 105 25.52 10.22 9.78
CA ASN A 105 24.16 10.45 10.26
C ASN A 105 24.12 11.40 11.46
N ALA A 106 25.04 11.23 12.43
CA ALA A 106 25.18 12.16 13.55
C ALA A 106 25.51 13.57 13.05
N LYS A 107 26.43 13.70 12.07
CA LYS A 107 26.78 15.00 11.51
C LYS A 107 25.61 15.66 10.78
N ILE A 108 24.84 14.88 10.02
CA ILE A 108 23.61 15.35 9.37
C ILE A 108 22.61 15.86 10.41
N TYR A 109 22.47 15.16 11.54
CA TYR A 109 21.57 15.57 12.62
C TYR A 109 22.01 16.88 13.26
N GLU A 110 23.31 17.03 13.58
CA GLU A 110 23.89 18.28 14.10
C GLU A 110 23.63 19.46 13.15
N LEU A 111 23.88 19.27 11.85
CA LEU A 111 23.74 20.33 10.84
C LEU A 111 22.27 20.70 10.59
N LYS A 112 21.36 19.72 10.57
CA LYS A 112 19.92 19.98 10.43
C LYS A 112 19.32 20.68 11.64
N GLY A 113 19.95 20.53 12.81
CA GLY A 113 19.43 20.98 14.09
C GLY A 113 18.19 20.20 14.54
N ALA A 114 17.92 20.18 15.84
CA ALA A 114 16.68 19.62 16.35
C ALA A 114 15.49 20.54 15.98
N ARG A 115 14.70 20.16 14.98
CA ARG A 115 13.39 20.80 14.76
C ARG A 115 12.51 20.51 15.97
N ARG A 116 12.30 21.52 16.83
CA ARG A 116 11.26 21.44 17.87
C ARG A 116 9.92 21.19 17.15
N PRO A 117 9.20 20.09 17.46
CA PRO A 117 7.88 19.89 16.90
C PRO A 117 7.02 21.10 17.28
N SER A 118 6.45 21.78 16.30
CA SER A 118 5.51 22.87 16.56
C SER A 118 4.36 22.29 17.38
N LEU A 119 4.16 22.73 18.61
CA LEU A 119 3.04 22.30 19.44
C LEU A 119 1.74 22.73 18.74
N LYS A 120 1.06 21.78 18.10
CA LYS A 120 -0.27 22.00 17.54
C LYS A 120 -1.30 21.66 18.61
N ARG A 121 -2.28 22.54 18.82
CA ARG A 121 -3.44 22.23 19.67
C ARG A 121 -4.25 21.12 18.99
N VAL A 122 -4.03 19.88 19.42
CA VAL A 122 -4.84 18.73 19.00
C VAL A 122 -6.12 18.74 19.83
N LYS A 123 -7.28 18.87 19.19
CA LYS A 123 -8.56 18.60 19.85
C LYS A 123 -8.69 17.08 19.91
N LYS A 124 -9.05 16.53 21.08
CA LYS A 124 -9.38 15.11 21.23
C LYS A 124 -10.39 14.72 20.15
N THR A 125 -10.03 13.77 19.32
CA THR A 125 -10.86 13.28 18.23
C THR A 125 -11.93 12.34 18.80
N THR A 126 -13.05 12.13 18.10
CA THR A 126 -14.10 11.20 18.53
C THR A 126 -13.56 9.79 18.78
N ASP A 127 -12.54 9.38 18.01
CA ASP A 127 -11.82 8.11 18.18
C ASP A 127 -11.03 8.05 19.50
N ASP A 128 -10.39 9.15 19.92
CA ASP A 128 -9.69 9.24 21.21
C ASP A 128 -10.65 9.17 22.41
N MET A 129 -11.89 9.65 22.22
CA MET A 129 -12.93 9.63 23.25
C MET A 129 -13.64 8.27 23.30
N LEU A 130 -13.89 7.64 22.15
CA LEU A 130 -14.60 6.36 22.05
C LEU A 130 -13.69 5.17 22.34
N GLY A 131 -12.43 5.19 21.88
CA GLY A 131 -11.44 4.15 22.15
C GLY A 131 -11.06 4.04 23.64
N ALA A 132 -11.20 5.12 24.41
CA ALA A 132 -11.00 5.09 25.86
C ALA A 132 -12.20 4.50 26.63
N CYS A 133 -13.38 4.43 26.01
CA CYS A 133 -14.64 3.99 26.64
C CYS A 133 -15.20 2.68 26.08
N THR A 134 -14.55 2.05 25.09
CA THR A 134 -15.05 0.81 24.47
C THR A 134 -13.95 -0.24 24.36
N ASP A 135 -14.30 -1.48 24.69
CA ASP A 135 -13.38 -2.62 24.66
C ASP A 135 -12.71 -2.78 23.28
N ASN A 136 -11.40 -2.99 23.30
CA ASN A 136 -10.50 -3.10 22.15
C ASN A 136 -10.90 -4.13 21.07
N SER A 137 -11.91 -4.97 21.33
CA SER A 137 -12.42 -5.96 20.38
C SER A 137 -13.23 -5.36 19.22
N LYS A 138 -13.66 -4.09 19.35
CA LYS A 138 -14.43 -3.37 18.31
C LYS A 138 -13.60 -2.39 17.49
N LEU A 139 -12.26 -2.36 17.65
CA LEU A 139 -11.35 -1.60 16.80
C LEU A 139 -11.22 -2.25 15.41
N MET A 140 -12.34 -2.34 14.69
CA MET A 140 -12.30 -2.30 13.25
C MET A 140 -11.75 -0.91 12.91
N LYS A 141 -10.60 -0.86 12.22
CA LYS A 141 -10.18 0.38 11.54
C LYS A 141 -11.44 0.94 10.86
N PRO A 142 -11.76 2.23 10.97
CA PRO A 142 -12.88 2.81 10.25
C PRO A 142 -12.53 2.87 8.76
N ASP A 143 -12.38 1.71 8.13
CA ASP A 143 -12.52 1.55 6.71
C ASP A 143 -13.99 1.82 6.45
N PHE A 144 -14.29 3.09 6.16
CA PHE A 144 -15.61 3.60 5.80
C PHE A 144 -16.28 2.74 4.69
N LYS A 145 -15.46 1.99 3.96
CA LYS A 145 -15.81 1.05 2.90
C LYS A 145 -16.48 -0.25 3.38
N VAL A 146 -16.29 -0.66 4.63
CA VAL A 146 -16.80 -1.94 5.16
C VAL A 146 -18.27 -1.84 5.56
N ASN A 147 -18.76 -0.66 5.96
CA ASN A 147 -20.13 -0.45 6.42
C ASN A 147 -21.11 0.01 5.31
N LEU A 148 -20.63 0.16 4.08
CA LEU A 148 -21.48 0.40 2.91
C LEU A 148 -22.01 -0.94 2.39
N LYS A 149 -23.33 -1.15 2.44
CA LYS A 149 -23.99 -2.23 1.68
C LYS A 149 -23.69 -2.01 0.20
N THR A 150 -22.82 -2.82 -0.39
CA THR A 150 -22.79 -2.98 -1.85
C THR A 150 -24.14 -3.53 -2.25
N VAL A 151 -24.97 -2.69 -2.87
CA VAL A 151 -26.17 -3.15 -3.58
C VAL A 151 -25.65 -4.09 -4.66
N LYS A 152 -25.77 -5.40 -4.44
CA LYS A 152 -25.72 -6.38 -5.52
C LYS A 152 -26.86 -5.96 -6.44
N LYS A 153 -26.52 -5.33 -7.55
CA LYS A 153 -27.43 -5.15 -8.66
C LYS A 153 -27.82 -6.57 -9.05
N GLU A 154 -29.03 -7.00 -8.68
CA GLU A 154 -29.61 -8.19 -9.26
C GLU A 154 -29.52 -8.04 -10.77
N GLU A 155 -29.00 -9.07 -11.41
CA GLU A 155 -29.03 -9.23 -12.85
C GLU A 155 -30.49 -9.46 -13.25
N GLU A 156 -31.26 -8.36 -13.32
CA GLU A 156 -32.60 -8.37 -13.90
C GLU A 156 -32.45 -8.56 -15.41
N LYS A 157 -32.62 -9.82 -15.82
CA LYS A 157 -32.85 -10.19 -17.22
C LYS A 157 -34.16 -9.54 -17.70
N ARG A 158 -34.13 -9.00 -18.93
CA ARG A 158 -35.20 -8.42 -19.79
C ARG A 158 -35.13 -6.89 -19.85
N GLU A 159 -35.17 -6.24 -21.00
CA GLU A 159 -35.53 -6.64 -22.36
C GLU A 159 -34.73 -5.78 -23.35
N GLU A 160 -34.46 -6.35 -24.52
CA GLU A 160 -33.78 -5.74 -25.65
C GLU A 160 -34.46 -4.42 -26.03
N VAL A 161 -33.84 -3.29 -25.67
CA VAL A 161 -34.35 -1.94 -25.93
C VAL A 161 -34.31 -1.70 -27.43
N THR A 162 -35.41 -2.01 -28.12
CA THR A 162 -35.66 -1.55 -29.47
C THR A 162 -36.05 -0.07 -29.46
N ASP A 163 -35.48 0.65 -30.43
CA ASP A 163 -35.42 2.09 -30.64
C ASP A 163 -36.61 2.92 -30.07
N TRP A 164 -36.29 3.92 -29.23
CA TRP A 164 -37.25 4.77 -28.50
C TRP A 164 -38.19 5.57 -29.40
N ARG A 165 -37.86 5.71 -30.69
CA ARG A 165 -38.72 6.38 -31.68
C ARG A 165 -40.09 5.70 -31.87
N LYS A 166 -40.20 4.38 -31.72
CA LYS A 166 -41.46 3.65 -31.98
C LYS A 166 -42.54 3.86 -30.93
N ASN A 167 -42.16 4.18 -29.69
CA ASN A 167 -43.12 4.39 -28.59
C ASN A 167 -43.85 5.74 -28.71
N VAL A 168 -43.16 6.76 -29.22
CA VAL A 168 -43.70 8.12 -29.35
C VAL A 168 -44.74 8.22 -30.47
N GLU A 169 -44.54 7.54 -31.62
CA GLU A 169 -45.53 7.51 -32.71
C GLU A 169 -46.84 6.78 -32.33
N ALA A 170 -46.77 5.78 -31.45
CA ALA A 170 -47.95 5.04 -30.99
C ALA A 170 -48.89 5.88 -30.11
N LEU A 171 -48.38 6.95 -29.49
CA LEU A 171 -49.15 7.81 -28.58
C LEU A 171 -49.72 9.08 -29.25
N SER A 172 -49.37 9.36 -30.51
CA SER A 172 -49.82 10.57 -31.22
C SER A 172 -51.18 10.42 -31.95
N GLY A 173 -51.86 9.27 -31.80
CA GLY A 173 -52.98 8.86 -32.67
C GLY A 173 -54.40 8.97 -32.11
N MET A 174 -54.67 9.74 -31.05
CA MET A 174 -56.03 9.87 -30.48
C MET A 174 -56.61 11.29 -30.63
N GLU A 175 -56.70 11.77 -31.87
CA GLU A 175 -57.53 12.91 -32.25
C GLU A 175 -58.99 12.42 -32.42
N GLY A 176 -59.77 12.45 -31.35
CA GLY A 176 -61.17 12.01 -31.36
C GLY A 176 -62.00 12.70 -30.26
N ARG A 177 -62.81 13.69 -30.65
CA ARG A 177 -63.70 14.50 -29.81
C ARG A 177 -64.61 13.65 -28.92
N LYS A 178 -64.29 13.49 -27.63
CA LYS A 178 -65.22 12.96 -26.61
C LYS A 178 -66.09 14.09 -26.05
N LYS A 179 -67.28 14.26 -26.63
CA LYS A 179 -68.38 15.03 -26.03
C LYS A 179 -69.00 14.21 -24.90
N LEU A 180 -68.99 14.72 -23.67
CA LEU A 180 -69.98 14.35 -22.64
C LEU A 180 -70.29 15.61 -21.81
N PHE A 181 -71.44 16.23 -22.08
CA PHE A 181 -72.08 17.19 -21.18
C PHE A 181 -72.98 16.41 -20.22
N ASN A 182 -72.96 16.79 -18.94
CA ASN A 182 -73.66 16.17 -17.82
C ASN A 182 -75.19 16.16 -17.99
N ALA A 183 -75.81 15.01 -17.71
CA ALA A 183 -77.22 14.93 -17.30
C ALA A 183 -77.30 15.29 -15.81
N GLY A 184 -78.18 16.24 -15.47
CA GLY A 184 -78.43 16.66 -14.08
C GLY A 184 -79.32 15.69 -13.32
N GLN A 185 -79.18 15.66 -11.99
CA GLN A 185 -80.06 16.33 -11.02
C GLN A 185 -79.40 16.26 -9.65
#